data_AF-A0A7S4I583-F1
#
_entry.id   AF-A0A7S4I583-F1
#
_cell.length_a   1.000
_cell.length_b   1.000
_cell.length_c   1.000
_cell.angle_alpha   90.00
_cell.angle_beta   90.00
_cell.angle_gamma   90.00
#
_symmetry.space_group_name_H-M   'P 1'
#
loop_
_entity.id
_entity.type
_entity.pdbx_description
1 polymer ?
#
loop_
_entity_poly.entity_id
_entity_poly.type
_entity_poly.pdbx_seq_one_letter_code
_entity_poly.pdbx_strand_id
1 'polypeptide(L)'
;LKSVVSLLAAGFSAMPAAAQGGAQFRRVQTQFIAALGDPKGSSGADAGDWGIWRIDPGPRGVRLEAYKQLEASGGSARAGWKFDRGDWWLEEHGLIMEKPDFPLPAGRYLVTGGREMTTTLTIDESGGWSLADGSLYDVTHLPCRAARYKPAAADASPASARPADFPVTPGAVMPAVEGCTKQDYAVVFVIGVEA
;
A
#
# COMPACT_ATOMS: atom_id res chain seq x y z
N LEU A 1 54.40 13.27 55.02
CA LEU A 1 52.93 13.41 54.81
C LEU A 1 52.55 12.53 53.62
N LYS A 2 51.74 11.49 53.83
CA LYS A 2 51.27 10.60 52.74
C LYS A 2 49.82 10.98 52.42
N SER A 3 49.59 11.52 51.21
CA SER A 3 48.25 11.81 50.70
C SER A 3 47.52 10.52 50.35
N VAL A 4 46.28 10.39 50.81
CA VAL A 4 45.32 9.35 50.42
C VAL A 4 44.34 10.00 49.44
N VAL A 5 44.21 9.44 48.24
CA VAL A 5 43.17 9.82 47.27
C VAL A 5 42.11 8.73 47.31
N SER A 6 40.91 9.08 47.78
CA SER A 6 39.72 8.22 47.66
C SER A 6 39.12 8.39 46.26
N LEU A 7 39.01 7.29 45.51
CA LEU A 7 38.16 7.22 44.32
C LEU A 7 36.73 6.83 44.73
N LEU A 8 35.76 7.69 44.44
CA LEU A 8 34.34 7.34 44.42
C LEU A 8 34.02 6.61 43.12
N ALA A 9 33.57 5.36 43.21
CA ALA A 9 33.02 4.62 42.09
C ALA A 9 31.54 4.98 41.92
N ALA A 10 31.18 5.63 40.81
CA ALA A 10 29.79 5.82 40.41
C ALA A 10 29.28 4.53 39.74
N GLY A 11 28.32 3.86 40.39
CA GLY A 11 27.66 2.69 39.82
C GLY A 11 26.69 3.10 38.72
N PHE A 12 26.97 2.70 37.48
CA PHE A 12 25.97 2.74 36.40
C PHE A 12 24.94 1.63 36.65
N SER A 13 23.74 2.03 37.05
CA SER A 13 22.59 1.11 37.02
C SER A 13 22.16 0.94 35.56
N ALA A 14 22.43 -0.23 34.99
CA ALA A 14 21.87 -0.62 33.71
C ALA A 14 20.35 -0.77 33.89
N MET A 15 19.57 0.10 33.26
CA MET A 15 18.14 -0.15 33.10
C MET A 15 17.96 -1.37 32.21
N PRO A 16 17.03 -2.28 32.52
CA PRO A 16 16.72 -3.39 31.63
C PRO A 16 16.20 -2.81 30.32
N ALA A 17 16.87 -3.13 29.21
CA ALA A 17 16.31 -2.92 27.90
C ALA A 17 14.96 -3.64 27.85
N ALA A 18 13.88 -2.92 27.54
CA ALA A 18 12.60 -3.52 27.25
C ALA A 18 12.83 -4.55 26.15
N ALA A 19 12.68 -5.84 26.50
CA ALA A 19 12.65 -6.91 25.53
C ALA A 19 11.48 -6.60 24.60
N GLN A 20 11.78 -6.14 23.38
CA GLN A 20 10.82 -6.12 22.29
C GLN A 20 10.42 -7.58 22.08
N GLY A 21 9.27 -7.97 22.63
CA GLY A 21 8.61 -9.23 22.30
C GLY A 21 8.33 -9.19 20.80
N GLY A 22 9.26 -9.73 20.01
CA GLY A 22 9.17 -9.71 18.56
C GLY A 22 7.91 -10.46 18.17
N ALA A 23 6.93 -9.74 17.61
CA ALA A 23 5.75 -10.38 17.06
C ALA A 23 6.20 -11.47 16.09
N GLN A 24 5.65 -12.66 16.28
CA GLN A 24 5.89 -13.75 15.36
C GLN A 24 5.02 -13.51 14.13
N PHE A 25 5.64 -13.27 12.98
CA PHE A 25 4.93 -13.14 11.72
C PHE A 25 4.72 -14.53 11.08
N ARG A 26 3.48 -14.84 10.73
CA ARG A 26 3.16 -15.95 9.84
C ARG A 26 3.33 -15.51 8.39
N ARG A 27 4.18 -16.22 7.63
CA ARG A 27 4.34 -15.99 6.19
C ARG A 27 3.02 -16.20 5.46
N VAL A 28 2.74 -15.34 4.49
CA VAL A 28 1.56 -15.43 3.61
C VAL A 28 1.99 -15.49 2.16
N GLN A 29 1.08 -15.91 1.28
CA GLN A 29 1.20 -15.54 -0.14
C GLN A 29 1.18 -14.01 -0.21
N THR A 30 2.06 -13.42 -1.03
CA THR A 30 2.20 -11.95 -1.12
C THR A 30 0.84 -11.29 -1.33
N GLN A 31 0.53 -10.34 -0.46
CA GLN A 31 -0.64 -9.47 -0.55
C GLN A 31 -0.16 -8.05 -0.86
N PHE A 32 -1.07 -7.18 -1.26
CA PHE A 32 -0.73 -5.85 -1.77
C PHE A 32 -1.57 -4.81 -1.06
N ILE A 33 -0.92 -3.82 -0.44
CA ILE A 33 -1.60 -2.69 0.17
C ILE A 33 -1.56 -1.53 -0.82
N ALA A 34 -2.73 -0.94 -1.07
CA ALA A 34 -2.87 0.39 -1.66
C ALA A 34 -2.77 1.42 -0.54
N ALA A 35 -1.64 2.13 -0.45
CA ALA A 35 -1.32 3.06 0.61
C ALA A 35 -1.34 4.52 0.15
N LEU A 36 -1.77 5.41 1.05
CA LEU A 36 -1.68 6.87 0.94
C LEU A 36 -0.71 7.42 1.99
N GLY A 37 -0.26 8.66 1.83
CA GLY A 37 0.60 9.32 2.82
C GLY A 37 1.83 9.97 2.18
N ASP A 38 2.57 10.72 2.99
CA ASP A 38 3.85 11.31 2.57
C ASP A 38 4.85 10.19 2.29
N PRO A 39 5.44 10.08 1.08
CA PRO A 39 6.48 9.10 0.79
C PRO A 39 7.67 9.18 1.76
N LYS A 40 7.97 10.34 2.34
CA LYS A 40 9.05 10.52 3.32
C LYS A 40 8.60 10.26 4.76
N GLY A 41 7.31 10.03 4.98
CA GLY A 41 6.75 9.77 6.29
C GLY A 41 6.98 8.33 6.73
N SER A 42 7.19 8.15 8.04
CA SER A 42 7.22 6.83 8.70
C SER A 42 5.96 6.55 9.53
N SER A 43 5.01 7.49 9.57
CA SER A 43 3.75 7.36 10.29
C SER A 43 2.69 8.33 9.76
N GLY A 44 1.41 8.04 9.99
CA GLY A 44 0.29 8.90 9.64
C GLY A 44 -1.01 8.46 10.33
N ALA A 45 -2.13 9.07 9.94
CA ALA A 45 -3.45 8.89 10.57
C ALA A 45 -4.57 8.51 9.57
N ASP A 46 -4.18 8.19 8.34
CA ASP A 46 -5.05 8.06 7.17
C ASP A 46 -5.14 6.61 6.64
N ALA A 47 -4.78 5.60 7.44
CA ALA A 47 -4.87 4.20 7.01
C ALA A 47 -6.31 3.70 6.85
N GLY A 48 -7.31 4.45 7.35
CA GLY A 48 -8.72 4.20 7.03
C GLY A 48 -9.04 4.31 5.54
N ASP A 49 -8.23 5.07 4.79
CA ASP A 49 -8.33 5.22 3.33
C ASP A 49 -7.36 4.32 2.57
N TRP A 50 -6.70 3.37 3.25
CA TRP A 50 -5.85 2.35 2.64
C TRP A 50 -6.64 1.06 2.44
N GLY A 51 -6.27 0.28 1.42
CA GLY A 51 -6.94 -0.98 1.09
C GLY A 51 -5.95 -2.11 0.89
N ILE A 52 -6.43 -3.35 0.99
CA ILE A 52 -5.60 -4.55 0.77
C ILE A 52 -6.20 -5.50 -0.28
N TRP A 53 -5.36 -5.95 -1.21
CA TRP A 53 -5.62 -7.10 -2.06
C TRP A 53 -4.93 -8.34 -1.47
N ARG A 54 -5.73 -9.28 -0.96
CA ARG A 54 -5.22 -10.56 -0.41
C ARG A 54 -4.83 -11.57 -1.49
N ILE A 55 -5.29 -11.33 -2.72
CA ILE A 55 -4.97 -12.09 -3.93
C ILE A 55 -4.46 -11.08 -4.94
N ASP A 56 -3.40 -11.43 -5.67
CA ASP A 56 -2.83 -10.58 -6.72
C ASP A 56 -3.90 -10.11 -7.73
N PRO A 57 -4.18 -8.79 -7.81
CA PRO A 57 -5.20 -8.27 -8.71
C PRO A 57 -4.74 -8.24 -10.18
N GLY A 58 -3.44 -8.31 -10.47
CA GLY A 58 -2.88 -8.18 -11.83
C GLY A 58 -3.42 -9.25 -12.79
N PRO A 59 -3.24 -10.56 -12.50
CA PRO A 59 -3.81 -11.64 -13.31
C PRO A 59 -5.34 -11.68 -13.35
N ARG A 60 -6.00 -10.93 -12.45
CA ARG A 60 -7.46 -10.85 -12.33
C ARG A 60 -8.04 -9.65 -13.08
N GLY A 61 -7.20 -8.71 -13.51
CA GLY A 61 -7.60 -7.45 -14.15
C GLY A 61 -8.12 -7.60 -15.58
N VAL A 62 -8.65 -6.50 -16.10
CA VAL A 62 -9.17 -6.38 -17.46
C VAL A 62 -8.46 -5.24 -18.17
N ARG A 63 -7.84 -5.51 -19.32
CA ARG A 63 -7.19 -4.49 -20.16
C ARG A 63 -8.15 -3.35 -20.50
N LEU A 64 -7.67 -2.10 -20.52
CA LEU A 64 -8.47 -0.93 -20.91
C LEU A 64 -9.17 -1.11 -22.27
N GLU A 65 -8.52 -1.74 -23.24
CA GLU A 65 -9.08 -2.03 -24.56
C GLU A 65 -10.28 -2.97 -24.50
N ALA A 66 -10.38 -3.77 -23.43
CA ALA A 66 -11.45 -4.72 -23.19
C ALA A 66 -12.60 -4.13 -22.32
N TYR A 67 -12.56 -2.83 -22.01
CA TYR A 67 -13.58 -2.18 -21.18
C TYR A 67 -14.99 -2.30 -21.76
N LYS A 68 -15.16 -2.12 -23.08
CA LYS A 68 -16.49 -2.25 -23.72
C LYS A 68 -17.06 -3.66 -23.57
N GLN A 69 -16.21 -4.68 -23.61
CA GLN A 69 -16.59 -6.07 -23.39
C GLN A 69 -16.94 -6.31 -21.91
N LEU A 70 -16.21 -5.69 -20.99
CA LEU A 70 -16.55 -5.70 -19.56
C LEU A 70 -17.92 -5.04 -19.32
N GLU A 71 -18.23 -3.93 -19.97
CA GLU A 71 -19.58 -3.33 -19.88
C GLU A 71 -20.66 -4.24 -20.49
N ALA A 72 -20.38 -4.83 -21.66
CA ALA A 72 -21.30 -5.73 -22.34
C ALA A 72 -21.58 -7.02 -21.54
N SER A 73 -20.63 -7.47 -20.69
CA SER A 73 -20.85 -8.57 -19.73
C SER A 73 -21.61 -8.12 -18.47
N GLY A 74 -22.16 -6.91 -18.47
CA GLY A 74 -22.81 -6.30 -17.32
C GLY A 74 -21.82 -5.93 -16.22
N GLY A 75 -20.53 -5.77 -16.50
CA GLY A 75 -19.47 -5.48 -15.53
C GLY A 75 -18.90 -6.72 -14.84
N SER A 76 -19.17 -7.93 -15.32
CA SER A 76 -18.62 -9.16 -14.73
C SER A 76 -17.28 -9.52 -15.37
N ALA A 77 -16.20 -9.47 -14.58
CA ALA A 77 -14.88 -9.87 -15.03
C ALA A 77 -14.69 -11.39 -14.98
N ARG A 78 -13.76 -11.93 -15.77
CA ARG A 78 -13.47 -13.38 -15.83
C ARG A 78 -13.07 -13.97 -14.47
N ALA A 79 -12.42 -13.17 -13.63
CA ALA A 79 -12.01 -13.56 -12.28
C ALA A 79 -13.15 -13.53 -11.24
N GLY A 80 -14.39 -13.23 -11.66
CA GLY A 80 -15.60 -13.30 -10.84
C GLY A 80 -15.95 -12.02 -10.08
N TRP A 81 -15.12 -10.98 -10.15
CA TRP A 81 -15.40 -9.69 -9.51
C TRP A 81 -16.31 -8.81 -10.38
N LYS A 82 -16.96 -7.85 -9.73
CA LYS A 82 -17.90 -6.91 -10.33
C LYS A 82 -17.26 -5.54 -10.51
N PHE A 83 -17.26 -5.04 -11.74
CA PHE A 83 -16.85 -3.69 -12.07
C PHE A 83 -17.85 -2.67 -11.53
N ASP A 84 -17.34 -1.69 -10.79
CA ASP A 84 -18.09 -0.54 -10.30
C ASP A 84 -17.73 0.69 -11.15
N ARG A 85 -18.67 1.12 -11.99
CA ARG A 85 -18.48 2.30 -12.85
C ARG A 85 -18.29 3.59 -12.04
N GLY A 86 -18.83 3.66 -10.83
CA GLY A 86 -18.74 4.84 -9.96
C GLY A 86 -17.44 4.89 -9.13
N ASP A 87 -16.72 3.77 -9.02
CA ASP A 87 -15.56 3.63 -8.14
C ASP A 87 -14.62 2.51 -8.63
N TRP A 88 -13.75 2.83 -9.59
CA TRP A 88 -12.93 1.83 -10.29
C TRP A 88 -11.43 2.01 -10.10
N TRP A 89 -10.68 0.93 -10.30
CA TRP A 89 -9.25 0.85 -10.04
C TRP A 89 -8.47 0.54 -11.31
N LEU A 90 -7.28 1.13 -11.45
CA LEU A 90 -6.40 0.95 -12.60
C LEU A 90 -4.95 0.79 -12.11
N GLU A 91 -4.18 -0.10 -12.74
CA GLU A 91 -2.73 -0.24 -12.48
C GLU A 91 -1.84 0.26 -13.61
N GLU A 92 -0.53 0.22 -13.37
CA GLU A 92 0.53 0.83 -14.19
C GLU A 92 0.59 0.34 -15.65
N HIS A 93 0.03 -0.82 -16.01
CA HIS A 93 -0.02 -1.37 -17.37
C HIS A 93 -1.39 -1.19 -18.04
N GLY A 94 -2.30 -0.41 -17.45
CA GLY A 94 -3.63 -0.18 -18.00
C GLY A 94 -4.59 -1.37 -17.83
N LEU A 95 -4.49 -2.09 -16.71
CA LEU A 95 -5.49 -3.08 -16.29
C LEU A 95 -6.46 -2.46 -15.28
N ILE A 96 -7.74 -2.51 -15.61
CA ILE A 96 -8.85 -2.27 -14.69
C ILE A 96 -8.87 -3.42 -13.69
N MET A 97 -8.80 -3.10 -12.40
CA MET A 97 -8.64 -4.08 -11.33
C MET A 97 -9.88 -4.20 -10.44
N GLU A 98 -9.97 -5.35 -9.78
CA GLU A 98 -10.82 -5.52 -8.60
C GLU A 98 -10.45 -4.49 -7.53
N LYS A 99 -11.46 -3.92 -6.88
CA LYS A 99 -11.27 -3.00 -5.76
C LYS A 99 -10.63 -3.74 -4.56
N PRO A 100 -9.64 -3.17 -3.86
CA PRO A 100 -9.12 -3.77 -2.64
C PRO A 100 -10.13 -3.71 -1.50
N ASP A 101 -9.94 -4.53 -0.48
CA ASP A 101 -10.75 -4.49 0.72
C ASP A 101 -10.39 -3.26 1.57
N PHE A 102 -11.40 -2.47 1.93
CA PHE A 102 -11.26 -1.28 2.79
C PHE A 102 -12.09 -1.42 4.09
N PRO A 103 -11.65 -0.81 5.20
CA PRO A 103 -10.31 -0.24 5.39
C PRO A 103 -9.25 -1.35 5.53
N LEU A 104 -7.97 -0.99 5.43
CA LEU A 104 -6.88 -1.88 5.86
C LEU A 104 -7.10 -2.22 7.35
N PRO A 105 -7.25 -3.51 7.73
CA PRO A 105 -7.52 -3.85 9.12
C PRO A 105 -6.38 -3.44 10.05
N ALA A 106 -6.72 -3.08 11.29
CA ALA A 106 -5.75 -2.91 12.36
C ALA A 106 -4.93 -4.20 12.56
N GLY A 107 -3.66 -4.05 12.91
CA GLY A 107 -2.73 -5.15 13.11
C GLY A 107 -1.33 -4.83 12.58
N ARG A 108 -0.45 -5.84 12.66
CA ARG A 108 0.95 -5.72 12.23
C ARG A 108 1.21 -6.56 11.00
N TYR A 109 1.89 -5.95 10.03
CA TYR A 109 2.21 -6.52 8.73
C TYR A 109 3.71 -6.45 8.50
N LEU A 110 4.32 -7.54 8.06
CA LEU A 110 5.69 -7.53 7.57
C LEU A 110 5.65 -7.09 6.10
N VAL A 111 6.16 -5.89 5.83
CA VAL A 111 6.02 -5.22 4.54
C VAL A 111 7.35 -4.96 3.86
N THR A 112 7.32 -4.89 2.53
CA THR A 112 8.49 -4.55 1.71
C THR A 112 8.08 -3.98 0.36
N GLY A 113 8.97 -3.18 -0.24
CA GLY A 113 8.90 -2.81 -1.64
C GLY A 113 9.68 -3.75 -2.55
N GLY A 114 10.23 -4.87 -2.04
CA GLY A 114 11.10 -5.76 -2.83
C GLY A 114 12.40 -5.10 -3.33
N ARG A 115 12.76 -3.93 -2.76
CA ARG A 115 13.92 -3.12 -3.18
C ARG A 115 14.89 -2.82 -2.05
N GLU A 116 14.47 -1.99 -1.09
CA GLU A 116 15.38 -1.38 -0.12
C GLU A 116 15.23 -1.98 1.27
N MET A 117 13.98 -2.13 1.72
CA MET A 117 13.69 -2.48 3.10
C MET A 117 12.59 -3.51 3.21
N THR A 118 12.70 -4.34 4.24
CA THR A 118 11.59 -5.07 4.84
C THR A 118 11.45 -4.60 6.29
N THR A 119 10.26 -4.16 6.69
CA THR A 119 10.00 -3.63 8.04
C THR A 119 8.60 -3.99 8.51
N THR A 120 8.29 -3.71 9.77
CA THR A 120 6.93 -3.87 10.30
C THR A 120 6.13 -2.60 10.04
N LEU A 121 4.98 -2.73 9.38
CA LEU A 121 3.91 -1.75 9.36
C LEU A 121 2.90 -2.09 10.47
N THR A 122 2.59 -1.14 11.33
CA THR A 122 1.55 -1.25 12.35
C THR A 122 0.39 -0.33 11.97
N ILE A 123 -0.82 -0.88 11.93
CA ILE A 123 -2.08 -0.14 11.79
C ILE A 123 -2.82 -0.24 13.13
N ASP A 124 -3.16 0.89 13.74
CA ASP A 124 -3.95 0.93 14.98
C ASP A 124 -5.46 0.98 14.71
N GLU A 125 -6.26 0.82 15.76
CA GLU A 125 -7.73 0.80 15.67
C GLU A 125 -8.34 2.13 15.20
N SER A 126 -7.61 3.24 15.33
CA SER A 126 -8.06 4.57 14.91
C SER A 126 -7.75 4.87 13.44
N GLY A 127 -7.05 3.98 12.74
CA GLY A 127 -6.54 4.22 11.38
C GLY A 127 -5.19 4.94 11.37
N GLY A 128 -4.52 5.04 12.52
CA GLY A 128 -3.13 5.43 12.60
C GLY A 128 -2.21 4.35 12.03
N TRP A 129 -1.13 4.76 11.39
CA TRP A 129 -0.11 3.85 10.89
C TRP A 129 1.29 4.28 11.25
N SER A 130 2.19 3.32 11.40
CA SER A 130 3.63 3.57 11.57
C SER A 130 4.49 2.42 11.05
N LEU A 131 5.66 2.75 10.52
CA LEU A 131 6.73 1.82 10.16
C LEU A 131 7.74 1.74 11.30
N ALA A 132 8.19 0.52 11.62
CA ALA A 132 9.22 0.33 12.65
C ALA A 132 10.59 0.89 12.25
N ASP A 133 10.85 1.02 10.94
CA ASP A 133 12.04 1.61 10.36
C ASP A 133 11.72 2.14 8.95
N GLY A 134 12.51 3.10 8.47
CA GLY A 134 12.37 3.71 7.14
C GLY A 134 11.11 4.56 6.94
N SER A 135 10.83 4.84 5.68
CA SER A 135 9.71 5.65 5.20
C SER A 135 8.77 4.85 4.29
N LEU A 136 7.58 5.40 4.02
CA LEU A 136 6.62 4.81 3.09
C LEU A 136 7.24 4.56 1.72
N TYR A 137 8.13 5.46 1.26
CA TYR A 137 8.88 5.30 0.03
C TYR A 137 9.76 4.05 0.08
N ASP A 138 10.52 3.80 1.14
CA ASP A 138 11.49 2.68 1.22
C ASP A 138 10.81 1.30 1.15
N VAL A 139 9.54 1.22 1.55
CA VAL A 139 8.70 0.01 1.49
C VAL A 139 7.76 -0.02 0.29
N THR A 140 7.78 0.99 -0.58
CA THR A 140 6.99 1.02 -1.81
C THR A 140 7.71 0.28 -2.94
N HIS A 141 7.00 -0.53 -3.73
CA HIS A 141 7.61 -1.29 -4.83
C HIS A 141 8.18 -0.38 -5.92
N LEU A 142 7.47 0.71 -6.26
CA LEU A 142 7.71 1.70 -7.34
C LEU A 142 7.19 1.31 -8.73
N PRO A 143 7.56 0.15 -9.34
CA PRO A 143 6.93 -0.27 -10.58
C PRO A 143 5.43 -0.50 -10.42
N CYS A 144 5.01 -1.08 -9.29
CA CYS A 144 3.58 -1.27 -9.02
C CYS A 144 2.94 0.03 -8.56
N ARG A 145 1.90 0.44 -9.27
CA ARG A 145 1.09 1.63 -8.99
C ARG A 145 -0.37 1.28 -9.11
N ALA A 146 -1.19 1.93 -8.31
CA ALA A 146 -2.64 1.80 -8.46
C ALA A 146 -3.28 3.17 -8.28
N ALA A 147 -4.31 3.44 -9.05
CA ALA A 147 -5.13 4.61 -8.83
C ALA A 147 -6.61 4.24 -8.83
N ARG A 148 -7.34 4.94 -7.97
CA ARG A 148 -8.79 4.90 -7.85
C ARG A 148 -9.37 6.09 -8.61
N TYR A 149 -10.37 5.82 -9.44
CA TYR A 149 -11.03 6.82 -10.26
C TYR A 149 -12.52 6.84 -9.96
N LYS A 150 -13.07 8.05 -9.85
CA LYS A 150 -14.51 8.28 -9.72
C LYS A 150 -14.98 9.26 -10.79
N PRO A 151 -16.03 8.92 -11.57
CA PRO A 151 -16.63 9.85 -12.53
C PRO A 151 -17.01 11.18 -11.87
N ALA A 152 -16.55 12.28 -12.44
CA ALA A 152 -16.97 13.65 -12.14
C ALA A 152 -17.86 14.25 -13.25
N ALA A 153 -17.92 13.59 -14.41
CA ALA A 153 -18.81 13.87 -15.52
C ALA A 153 -19.62 12.62 -15.91
N ALA A 154 -20.77 12.80 -16.57
CA ALA A 154 -21.71 11.71 -16.87
C ALA A 154 -21.14 10.65 -17.84
N ASP A 155 -20.23 11.05 -18.72
CA ASP A 155 -19.58 10.21 -19.73
C ASP A 155 -18.19 9.68 -19.28
N ALA A 156 -17.72 10.09 -18.12
CA ALA A 156 -16.42 9.68 -17.60
C ALA A 156 -16.39 8.17 -17.32
N SER A 157 -15.40 7.50 -17.90
CA SER A 157 -15.26 6.05 -17.85
C SER A 157 -13.81 5.63 -18.17
N PRO A 158 -13.45 4.36 -17.93
CA PRO A 158 -12.17 3.82 -18.41
C PRO A 158 -11.92 4.01 -19.91
N ALA A 159 -12.96 4.14 -20.75
CA ALA A 159 -12.79 4.39 -22.19
C ALA A 159 -12.05 5.70 -22.51
N SER A 160 -12.06 6.67 -21.59
CA SER A 160 -11.38 7.96 -21.75
C SER A 160 -9.92 7.92 -21.30
N ALA A 161 -9.42 6.78 -20.80
CA ALA A 161 -8.01 6.61 -20.50
C ALA A 161 -7.21 6.58 -21.80
N ARG A 162 -6.05 7.26 -21.83
CA ARG A 162 -5.17 7.29 -23.00
C ARG A 162 -4.19 6.11 -22.97
N PRO A 163 -4.27 5.14 -23.90
CA PRO A 163 -3.39 3.96 -23.87
C PRO A 163 -1.89 4.30 -23.96
N ALA A 164 -1.54 5.40 -24.63
CA ALA A 164 -0.16 5.86 -24.77
C ALA A 164 0.48 6.33 -23.46
N ASP A 165 -0.30 6.52 -22.39
CA ASP A 165 0.21 6.87 -21.07
C ASP A 165 0.63 5.63 -20.25
N PHE A 166 0.50 4.43 -20.84
CA PHE A 166 0.86 3.14 -20.23
C PHE A 166 1.92 2.40 -21.08
N PRO A 167 2.84 1.63 -20.47
CA PRO A 167 3.00 1.46 -19.03
C PRO A 167 3.54 2.73 -18.36
N VAL A 168 3.11 2.97 -17.13
CA VAL A 168 3.57 4.10 -16.32
C VAL A 168 5.02 3.89 -15.92
N THR A 169 5.86 4.91 -16.06
CA THR A 169 7.25 4.87 -15.58
C THR A 169 7.29 4.57 -14.08
N PRO A 170 8.13 3.64 -13.59
CA PRO A 170 8.24 3.32 -12.17
C PRO A 170 8.40 4.58 -11.29
N GLY A 171 7.59 4.67 -10.24
CA GLY A 171 7.57 5.82 -9.32
C GLY A 171 6.88 7.08 -9.86
N ALA A 172 6.45 7.12 -11.12
CA ALA A 172 5.63 8.22 -11.63
C ALA A 172 4.19 8.14 -11.11
N VAL A 173 3.48 9.26 -11.22
CA VAL A 173 2.07 9.35 -10.89
C VAL A 173 1.22 8.63 -11.93
N MET A 174 0.11 8.01 -11.48
CA MET A 174 -0.85 7.40 -12.39
C MET A 174 -1.47 8.45 -13.33
N PRO A 175 -1.71 8.16 -14.63
CA PRO A 175 -2.27 9.12 -15.57
C PRO A 175 -3.64 9.64 -15.14
N ALA A 176 -3.99 10.87 -15.51
CA ALA A 176 -5.37 11.32 -15.38
C ALA A 176 -6.27 10.58 -16.38
N VAL A 177 -7.54 10.39 -16.03
CA VAL A 177 -8.57 9.92 -16.96
C VAL A 177 -9.60 11.03 -17.09
N GLU A 178 -9.87 11.43 -18.32
CA GLU A 178 -10.73 12.58 -18.61
C GLU A 178 -12.12 12.41 -17.97
N GLY A 179 -12.56 13.46 -17.28
CA GLY A 179 -13.83 13.47 -16.57
C GLY A 179 -13.85 12.71 -15.24
N CYS A 180 -12.74 12.11 -14.78
CA CYS A 180 -12.65 11.44 -13.48
C CYS A 180 -11.85 12.27 -12.45
N THR A 181 -12.24 12.18 -11.18
CA THR A 181 -11.31 12.43 -10.08
C THR A 181 -10.40 11.23 -9.89
N LYS A 182 -9.16 11.46 -9.47
CA LYS A 182 -8.12 10.43 -9.30
C LYS A 182 -7.53 10.51 -7.90
N GLN A 183 -7.43 9.36 -7.23
CA GLN A 183 -6.60 9.16 -6.04
C GLN A 183 -5.49 8.16 -6.39
N ASP A 184 -4.25 8.57 -6.21
CA ASP A 184 -3.07 7.80 -6.58
C ASP A 184 -2.48 7.11 -5.33
N TYR A 185 -2.22 5.82 -5.42
CA TYR A 185 -1.80 4.98 -4.29
C TYR A 185 -0.40 4.42 -4.54
N ALA A 186 0.41 4.41 -3.47
CA ALA A 186 1.60 3.57 -3.41
C ALA A 186 1.20 2.10 -3.25
N VAL A 187 1.99 1.18 -3.80
CA VAL A 187 1.79 -0.26 -3.61
C VAL A 187 2.90 -0.82 -2.74
N VAL A 188 2.50 -1.43 -1.62
CA VAL A 188 3.37 -2.05 -0.62
C VAL A 188 3.07 -3.54 -0.55
N PHE A 189 4.10 -4.38 -0.55
CA PHE A 189 3.90 -5.84 -0.48
C PHE A 189 3.86 -6.31 0.97
N VAL A 190 2.89 -7.15 1.30
CA VAL A 190 2.78 -7.85 2.58
C VAL A 190 3.28 -9.27 2.39
N ILE A 191 4.32 -9.64 3.12
CA ILE A 191 4.91 -10.99 3.08
C ILE A 191 4.67 -11.79 4.36
N GLY A 192 4.17 -11.13 5.41
CA GLY A 192 3.78 -11.76 6.67
C GLY A 192 2.72 -10.95 7.40
N VAL A 193 1.90 -11.63 8.19
CA VAL A 193 0.93 -11.05 9.12
C VAL A 193 1.21 -11.57 10.52
N GLU A 194 0.91 -10.78 11.55
CA GLU A 194 1.03 -11.24 12.94
C GLU A 194 0.24 -12.56 13.16
N ALA A 195 0.87 -13.51 13.87
CA ALA A 195 0.37 -14.88 14.08
C ALA A 195 -0.60 -14.99 15.27
#